data_AF-A0A5C6XCC5-F1
#
_entry.id   AF-A0A5C6XCC5-F1
#
_cell.length_a   1.000
_cell.length_b   1.000
_cell.length_c   1.000
_cell.angle_alpha   90.00
_cell.angle_beta   90.00
_cell.angle_gamma   90.00
#
_symmetry.space_group_name_H-M   'P 1'
#
loop_
_entity.id
_entity.type
_entity.pdbx_description
1 polymer ?
#
loop_
_entity_poly.entity_id
_entity_poly.type
_entity_poly.pdbx_seq_one_letter_code
_entity_poly.pdbx_strand_id
1 'polypeptide(L)'
;MRLEFATQTCPSETLANATTIERPGIVFPTGGSVQRQPDSPSAAGFNAAIQGLSEGFSNLVRQHVELARHEAKDELKQVATQVIGLVVFGAIALVGYLLLLAAIVLLALWLGGVGPMFITCAILAGLHLAVSGVAIARLSGQLSDSGVNMPQISEELERNKQWIKQLRKSSSPQLPAEPS
;
A
#
# COMPACT_ATOMS: atom_id res chain seq x y z
N MET A 1 6.50 16.47 46.25
CA MET A 1 5.23 15.77 45.99
C MET A 1 5.60 14.45 45.31
N ARG A 2 5.32 13.34 45.98
CA ARG A 2 5.84 11.98 45.73
C ARG A 2 4.65 11.08 45.43
N LEU A 3 4.69 10.37 44.30
CA LEU A 3 3.89 9.19 43.91
C LEU A 3 4.82 8.46 42.91
N GLU A 4 5.57 7.38 43.17
CA GLU A 4 5.32 6.08 43.82
C GLU A 4 4.17 5.29 43.18
N PHE A 5 4.50 4.49 42.16
CA PHE A 5 3.87 3.22 41.72
C PHE A 5 4.89 2.57 40.76
N ALA A 6 5.87 1.76 41.17
CA ALA A 6 5.85 0.50 41.92
C ALA A 6 5.05 -0.62 41.24
N THR A 7 5.83 -1.57 40.69
CA THR A 7 5.64 -3.05 40.76
C THR A 7 4.50 -3.66 39.94
N GLN A 8 4.79 -4.48 38.92
CA GLN A 8 5.23 -5.89 39.00
C GLN A 8 4.03 -6.79 38.66
N THR A 9 4.18 -7.66 37.66
CA THR A 9 3.84 -9.11 37.65
C THR A 9 3.63 -9.59 36.21
N CYS A 10 4.65 -10.25 35.65
CA CYS A 10 4.43 -11.57 35.03
C CYS A 10 4.48 -12.58 36.20
N PRO A 11 3.62 -13.61 36.23
CA PRO A 11 4.12 -14.91 35.77
C PRO A 11 3.06 -15.88 35.18
N SER A 12 3.58 -16.81 34.36
CA SER A 12 3.19 -18.22 34.20
C SER A 12 1.71 -18.63 34.31
N GLU A 13 1.13 -19.07 33.18
CA GLU A 13 0.22 -20.22 33.19
C GLU A 13 0.67 -21.29 32.19
N THR A 14 1.19 -22.34 32.79
CA THR A 14 1.34 -23.69 32.31
C THR A 14 -0.03 -24.32 32.06
N LEU A 15 -0.39 -24.60 30.81
CA LEU A 15 -1.31 -25.68 30.41
C LEU A 15 -0.85 -26.14 29.01
N ALA A 16 -0.04 -27.20 28.83
CA ALA A 16 -0.32 -28.57 29.22
C ALA A 16 -1.79 -28.96 28.97
N ASN A 17 -2.25 -28.82 27.72
CA ASN A 17 -3.43 -29.54 27.26
C ASN A 17 -3.03 -30.52 26.16
N ALA A 18 -2.67 -31.71 26.63
CA ALA A 18 -2.66 -32.93 25.86
C ALA A 18 -4.10 -33.23 25.44
N THR A 19 -4.46 -32.87 24.21
CA THR A 19 -5.65 -33.43 23.57
C THR A 19 -5.18 -34.43 22.53
N THR A 20 -5.03 -35.66 23.01
CA THR A 20 -5.17 -36.90 22.25
C THR A 20 -6.31 -36.75 21.26
N ILE A 21 -5.97 -36.51 19.99
CA ILE A 21 -6.91 -36.71 18.90
C ILE A 21 -6.81 -38.19 18.54
N GLU A 22 -7.79 -38.94 19.02
CA GLU A 22 -8.08 -40.29 18.55
C GLU A 22 -8.15 -40.28 17.02
N ARG A 23 -7.34 -41.12 16.36
CA ARG A 23 -7.46 -41.40 14.93
C ARG A 23 -8.68 -42.28 14.72
N PRO A 24 -9.80 -41.80 14.14
CA PRO A 24 -10.81 -42.70 13.62
C PRO A 24 -10.20 -43.50 12.47
N GLY A 25 -10.46 -44.81 12.49
CA GLY A 25 -9.86 -45.81 11.62
C GLY A 25 -9.81 -45.40 10.15
N ILE A 26 -8.60 -45.40 9.60
CA ILE A 26 -8.40 -45.43 8.15
C ILE A 26 -8.74 -46.85 7.71
N VAL A 27 -9.98 -47.02 7.27
CA VAL A 27 -10.41 -48.14 6.44
C VAL A 27 -9.66 -48.02 5.13
N PHE A 28 -8.79 -48.99 4.83
CA PHE A 28 -8.16 -49.14 3.52
C PHE A 28 -9.18 -49.75 2.54
N PRO A 29 -9.60 -49.03 1.48
CA PRO A 29 -10.24 -49.68 0.35
C PRO A 29 -9.17 -50.36 -0.50
N THR A 30 -8.98 -51.66 -0.28
CA THR A 30 -8.27 -52.55 -1.20
C THR A 30 -9.16 -52.81 -2.41
N GLY A 31 -8.89 -52.16 -3.55
CA GLY A 31 -9.59 -52.50 -4.80
C GLY A 31 -9.94 -51.30 -5.69
N GLY A 32 -8.96 -50.47 -6.02
CA GLY A 32 -9.06 -49.56 -7.16
C GLY A 32 -8.08 -50.04 -8.23
N SER A 33 -8.61 -50.61 -9.32
CA SER A 33 -7.85 -50.92 -10.52
C SER A 33 -6.98 -49.73 -10.92
N VAL A 34 -5.66 -49.92 -10.92
CA VAL A 34 -4.71 -49.01 -11.56
C VAL A 34 -5.05 -49.01 -13.04
N GLN A 35 -5.94 -48.10 -13.43
CA GLN A 35 -6.26 -47.82 -14.81
C GLN A 35 -5.05 -47.08 -15.37
N ARG A 36 -4.09 -47.85 -15.88
CA ARG A 36 -2.95 -47.35 -16.64
C ARG A 36 -3.51 -46.72 -17.92
N GLN A 37 -3.77 -45.43 -17.87
CA GLN A 37 -4.20 -44.61 -19.01
C GLN A 37 -3.13 -44.75 -20.11
N PRO A 38 -3.52 -45.09 -21.36
CA PRO A 38 -2.57 -45.36 -22.43
C PRO A 38 -1.81 -44.10 -22.84
N ASP A 39 -0.55 -44.35 -23.13
CA ASP A 39 0.48 -43.37 -23.45
C ASP A 39 0.10 -42.58 -24.72
N SER A 40 -0.14 -41.28 -24.57
CA SER A 40 -0.06 -40.32 -25.67
C SER A 40 0.96 -39.23 -25.30
N PRO A 41 1.83 -38.84 -26.24
CA PRO A 41 3.20 -38.44 -25.94
C PRO A 41 3.29 -37.05 -25.32
N SER A 42 3.84 -37.00 -24.10
CA SER A 42 4.52 -35.91 -23.37
C SER A 42 3.92 -34.49 -23.29
N ALA A 43 3.28 -33.97 -24.34
CA ALA A 43 2.73 -32.63 -24.38
C ALA A 43 1.41 -32.50 -23.61
N ALA A 44 0.54 -33.53 -23.62
CA ALA A 44 -0.74 -33.51 -22.92
C ALA A 44 -0.59 -33.63 -21.39
N GLY A 45 0.36 -34.46 -20.92
CA GLY A 45 0.62 -34.64 -19.49
C GLY A 45 1.29 -33.43 -18.82
N PHE A 46 2.19 -32.75 -19.54
CA PHE A 46 2.78 -31.49 -19.08
C PHE A 46 1.75 -30.36 -19.00
N ASN A 47 0.85 -30.28 -19.98
CA ASN A 47 -0.24 -29.30 -19.98
C ASN A 47 -1.23 -29.56 -18.82
N ALA A 48 -1.55 -30.83 -18.54
CA ALA A 48 -2.38 -31.20 -17.40
C ALA A 48 -1.72 -30.86 -16.04
N ALA A 49 -0.40 -31.02 -15.92
CA ALA A 49 0.33 -30.64 -14.71
C ALA A 49 0.35 -29.11 -14.48
N ILE A 50 0.56 -28.32 -15.54
CA ILE A 50 0.50 -26.84 -15.47
C ILE A 50 -0.92 -26.37 -15.14
N GLN A 51 -1.94 -26.98 -15.74
CA GLN A 51 -3.34 -26.67 -15.43
C GLN A 51 -3.64 -26.96 -13.95
N GLY A 52 -3.22 -28.11 -13.41
CA GLY A 52 -3.38 -28.43 -12.00
C GLY A 52 -2.67 -27.44 -11.04
N LEU A 53 -1.46 -26.98 -11.38
CA LEU A 53 -0.74 -25.96 -10.61
C LEU A 53 -1.42 -24.58 -10.69
N SER A 54 -1.92 -24.21 -11.87
CA SER A 54 -2.69 -22.97 -12.08
C SER A 54 -3.99 -22.99 -11.27
N GLU A 55 -4.72 -24.10 -11.28
CA GLU A 55 -5.93 -24.29 -10.48
C GLU A 55 -5.63 -24.18 -8.97
N GLY A 56 -4.55 -24.83 -8.50
CA GLY A 56 -4.14 -24.79 -7.10
C GLY A 56 -3.67 -23.41 -6.63
N PHE A 57 -2.89 -22.70 -7.45
CA PHE A 57 -2.48 -21.32 -7.19
C PHE A 57 -3.67 -20.36 -7.18
N SER A 58 -4.60 -20.52 -8.12
CA SER A 58 -5.86 -19.74 -8.17
C SER A 58 -6.69 -19.94 -6.90
N ASN A 59 -6.71 -21.16 -6.35
CA ASN A 59 -7.46 -21.47 -5.13
C ASN A 59 -6.82 -20.85 -3.87
N LEU A 60 -5.48 -20.89 -3.75
CA LEU A 60 -4.73 -20.24 -2.66
C LEU A 60 -4.80 -18.71 -2.73
N VAL A 61 -4.65 -18.14 -3.93
CA VAL A 61 -4.81 -16.69 -4.14
C VAL A 61 -6.22 -16.26 -3.80
N ARG A 62 -7.26 -17.02 -4.17
CA ARG A 62 -8.64 -16.70 -3.78
C ARG A 62 -8.83 -16.69 -2.26
N GLN A 63 -8.29 -17.67 -1.53
CA GLN A 63 -8.39 -17.71 -0.07
C GLN A 63 -7.63 -16.56 0.61
N HIS A 64 -6.43 -16.22 0.15
CA HIS A 64 -5.67 -15.10 0.72
C HIS A 64 -6.22 -13.73 0.31
N VAL A 65 -6.77 -13.59 -0.91
CA VAL A 65 -7.45 -12.38 -1.36
C VAL A 65 -8.74 -12.16 -0.57
N GLU A 66 -9.45 -13.22 -0.18
CA GLU A 66 -10.69 -13.08 0.58
C GLU A 66 -10.45 -12.63 2.04
N LEU A 67 -9.37 -13.09 2.68
CA LEU A 67 -8.89 -12.57 3.97
C LEU A 67 -8.36 -11.14 3.86
N ALA A 68 -7.43 -10.89 2.92
CA ALA A 68 -6.85 -9.58 2.72
C ALA A 68 -7.92 -8.53 2.34
N ARG A 69 -8.95 -8.94 1.61
CA ARG A 69 -10.09 -8.07 1.28
C ARG A 69 -10.97 -7.77 2.49
N HIS A 70 -11.13 -8.71 3.42
CA HIS A 70 -11.92 -8.46 4.62
C HIS A 70 -11.20 -7.50 5.56
N GLU A 71 -9.91 -7.74 5.81
CA GLU A 71 -9.09 -6.90 6.68
C GLU A 71 -8.85 -5.51 6.06
N ALA A 72 -8.54 -5.46 4.76
CA ALA A 72 -8.40 -4.18 4.06
C ALA A 72 -9.71 -3.38 4.04
N LYS A 73 -10.89 -4.02 4.00
CA LYS A 73 -12.17 -3.28 4.08
C LYS A 73 -12.39 -2.65 5.44
N ASP A 74 -12.04 -3.36 6.52
CA ASP A 74 -12.21 -2.87 7.88
C ASP A 74 -11.22 -1.74 8.19
N GLU A 75 -9.95 -1.90 7.81
CA GLU A 75 -8.95 -0.84 7.91
C GLU A 75 -9.32 0.38 7.06
N LEU A 76 -9.79 0.17 5.82
CA LEU A 76 -10.20 1.24 4.95
C LEU A 76 -11.44 1.97 5.48
N LYS A 77 -12.37 1.28 6.15
CA LYS A 77 -13.55 1.91 6.77
C LYS A 77 -13.15 2.83 7.93
N GLN A 78 -12.19 2.38 8.75
CA GLN A 78 -11.68 3.16 9.87
C GLN A 78 -10.95 4.41 9.38
N VAL A 79 -10.07 4.27 8.38
CA VAL A 79 -9.37 5.39 7.74
C VAL A 79 -10.34 6.30 7.00
N ALA A 80 -11.31 5.76 6.25
CA ALA A 80 -12.30 6.55 5.53
C ALA A 80 -13.12 7.44 6.47
N THR A 81 -13.50 6.93 7.64
CA THR A 81 -14.24 7.72 8.65
C THR A 81 -13.40 8.89 9.18
N GLN A 82 -12.11 8.66 9.43
CA GLN A 82 -11.19 9.72 9.86
C GLN A 82 -10.95 10.76 8.75
N VAL A 83 -10.82 10.32 7.50
CA VAL A 83 -10.66 11.20 6.34
C VAL A 83 -11.93 12.04 6.11
N ILE A 84 -13.12 11.47 6.27
CA ILE A 84 -14.38 12.22 6.16
C ILE A 84 -14.43 13.34 7.21
N GLY A 85 -14.04 13.04 8.45
CA GLY A 85 -13.93 14.06 9.50
C GLY A 85 -12.96 15.18 9.10
N LEU A 86 -11.76 14.81 8.64
CA LEU A 86 -10.76 15.77 8.18
C LEU A 86 -11.26 16.64 7.01
N VAL A 87 -12.00 16.07 6.07
CA VAL A 87 -12.56 16.79 4.93
C VAL A 87 -13.63 17.78 5.39
N VAL A 88 -14.53 17.38 6.29
CA VAL A 88 -15.60 18.27 6.79
C VAL A 88 -15.03 19.40 7.63
N PHE A 89 -14.17 19.10 8.61
CA PHE A 89 -13.54 20.13 9.43
C PHE A 89 -12.57 20.99 8.60
N GLY A 90 -11.88 20.39 7.63
CA GLY A 90 -11.04 21.10 6.68
C GLY A 90 -11.82 22.08 5.79
N ALA A 91 -12.98 21.67 5.28
CA ALA A 91 -13.84 22.54 4.50
C ALA A 91 -14.39 23.71 5.34
N ILE A 92 -14.85 23.45 6.57
CA ILE A 92 -15.31 24.49 7.50
C ILE A 92 -14.18 25.47 7.83
N ALA A 93 -12.98 24.95 8.13
CA ALA A 93 -11.81 25.76 8.41
C ALA A 93 -11.40 26.62 7.21
N LEU A 94 -11.46 26.07 6.00
CA LEU A 94 -11.16 26.78 4.75
C LEU A 94 -12.16 27.92 4.52
N VAL A 95 -13.45 27.66 4.68
CA VAL A 95 -14.49 28.70 4.53
C VAL A 95 -14.32 29.80 5.58
N GLY A 96 -14.06 29.42 6.84
CA GLY A 96 -13.77 30.39 7.91
C GLY A 96 -12.52 31.22 7.64
N TYR A 97 -11.47 30.59 7.11
CA TYR A 97 -10.25 31.28 6.69
C TYR A 97 -10.51 32.28 5.56
N LEU A 98 -11.27 31.91 4.53
CA LEU A 98 -11.68 32.82 3.46
C LEU A 98 -12.50 34.00 3.97
N LEU A 99 -13.43 33.75 4.89
CA LEU A 99 -14.21 34.81 5.53
C LEU A 99 -13.34 35.76 6.33
N LEU A 100 -12.35 35.23 7.06
CA LEU A 100 -11.39 36.04 7.82
C LEU A 100 -10.53 36.92 6.90
N LEU A 101 -10.04 36.36 5.79
CA LEU A 101 -9.31 37.10 4.76
C LEU A 101 -10.17 38.25 4.20
N ALA A 102 -11.42 37.96 3.83
CA ALA A 102 -12.35 38.96 3.32
C ALA A 102 -12.63 40.06 4.34
N ALA A 103 -12.84 39.69 5.61
CA ALA A 103 -13.09 40.65 6.69
C ALA A 103 -11.90 41.60 6.89
N ILE A 104 -10.66 41.10 6.85
CA ILE A 104 -9.44 41.93 6.98
C ILE A 104 -9.33 42.91 5.81
N VAL A 105 -9.60 42.46 4.58
CA VAL A 105 -9.55 43.31 3.38
C VAL A 105 -10.65 44.38 3.41
N LEU A 106 -11.88 44.02 3.76
CA LEU A 106 -12.98 44.98 3.92
C LEU A 106 -12.70 45.99 5.04
N LEU A 107 -12.13 45.55 6.16
CA LEU A 107 -11.77 46.43 7.26
C LEU A 107 -10.68 47.42 6.86
N ALA A 108 -9.66 46.96 6.10
CA ALA A 108 -8.61 47.84 5.57
C ALA A 108 -9.17 48.88 4.59
N LEU A 109 -10.10 48.47 3.72
CA LEU A 109 -10.77 49.35 2.78
C LEU A 109 -11.62 50.42 3.50
N TRP A 110 -12.35 50.01 4.54
CA TRP A 110 -13.18 50.91 5.35
C TRP A 110 -12.35 51.93 6.13
N LEU A 111 -11.21 51.52 6.69
CA LEU A 111 -10.44 52.36 7.62
C LEU A 111 -9.48 53.36 6.94
N GLY A 112 -9.03 53.09 5.71
CA GLY A 112 -8.04 53.99 5.08
C GLY A 112 -8.00 53.97 3.55
N GLY A 113 -9.03 53.45 2.87
CA GLY A 113 -9.12 53.45 1.42
C GLY A 113 -8.20 52.42 0.74
N VAL A 114 -7.88 52.63 -0.53
CA VAL A 114 -7.19 51.62 -1.38
C VAL A 114 -5.72 51.40 -0.98
N GLY A 115 -5.07 52.38 -0.34
CA GLY A 115 -3.68 52.30 0.09
C GLY A 115 -3.37 51.16 1.08
N PRO A 116 -4.03 51.11 2.26
CA PRO A 116 -3.81 50.05 3.25
C PRO A 116 -4.32 48.66 2.82
N MET A 117 -5.16 48.57 1.79
CA MET A 117 -5.60 47.29 1.22
C MET A 117 -4.41 46.48 0.67
N PHE A 118 -3.47 47.14 -0.03
CA PHE A 118 -2.28 46.45 -0.55
C PHE A 118 -1.36 45.94 0.57
N ILE A 119 -1.18 46.72 1.64
CA ILE A 119 -0.36 46.34 2.79
C ILE A 119 -0.95 45.10 3.48
N THR A 120 -2.26 45.11 3.76
CA THR A 120 -2.92 43.97 4.40
C THR A 120 -2.90 42.72 3.52
N CYS A 121 -3.11 42.88 2.21
CA CYS A 121 -3.02 41.78 1.26
C CYS A 121 -1.59 41.21 1.15
N ALA A 122 -0.56 42.06 1.19
CA ALA A 122 0.84 41.62 1.18
C ALA A 122 1.21 40.87 2.46
N ILE A 123 0.76 41.32 3.63
CA ILE A 123 0.98 40.63 4.90
C ILE A 123 0.27 39.26 4.91
N LEU A 124 -0.98 39.20 4.44
CA LEU A 124 -1.73 37.95 4.31
C LEU A 124 -1.07 36.98 3.33
N ALA A 125 -0.66 37.45 2.16
CA ALA A 125 0.05 36.65 1.18
C ALA A 125 1.37 36.11 1.76
N GLY A 126 2.12 36.94 2.47
CA GLY A 126 3.34 36.53 3.17
C GLY A 126 3.07 35.48 4.24
N LEU A 127 2.04 35.65 5.06
CA LEU A 127 1.67 34.70 6.10
C LEU A 127 1.20 33.36 5.51
N HIS A 128 0.37 33.40 4.47
CA HIS A 128 -0.09 32.21 3.77
C HIS A 128 1.10 31.47 3.14
N LEU A 129 2.00 32.18 2.46
CA LEU A 129 3.19 31.61 1.85
C LEU A 129 4.11 30.98 2.91
N ALA A 130 4.28 31.63 4.06
CA ALA A 130 5.07 31.12 5.17
C ALA A 130 4.46 29.84 5.75
N VAL A 131 3.15 29.82 6.02
CA VAL A 131 2.46 28.64 6.55
C VAL A 131 2.50 27.48 5.55
N SER A 132 2.19 27.72 4.28
CA SER A 132 2.27 26.68 3.25
C SER A 132 3.71 26.21 3.03
N GLY A 133 4.67 27.13 3.07
CA GLY A 133 6.09 26.83 2.92
C GLY A 133 6.60 25.94 4.05
N VAL A 134 6.25 26.25 5.31
CA VAL A 134 6.60 25.42 6.47
C VAL A 134 5.91 24.06 6.42
N ALA A 135 4.64 24.01 6.03
CA ALA A 135 3.90 22.74 5.88
C ALA A 135 4.56 21.83 4.83
N ILE A 136 4.90 22.39 3.66
CA ILE A 136 5.60 21.66 2.59
C ILE A 136 7.00 21.24 3.06
N ALA A 137 7.75 22.12 3.73
CA ALA A 137 9.08 21.82 4.24
C ALA A 137 9.08 20.71 5.30
N ARG A 138 8.06 20.69 6.18
CA ARG A 138 7.86 19.62 7.17
C ARG A 138 7.50 18.29 6.51
N LEU A 139 6.68 18.32 5.46
CA LEU A 139 6.33 17.11 4.70
C LEU A 139 7.54 16.59 3.93
N SER A 140 8.30 17.46 3.27
CA SER A 140 9.51 17.08 2.53
C SER A 140 10.59 16.57 3.46
N GLY A 141 10.73 17.16 4.66
CA GLY A 141 11.62 16.69 5.72
C GLY A 141 11.26 15.28 6.16
N GLN A 142 9.99 15.00 6.46
CA GLN A 142 9.52 13.66 6.84
C GLN A 142 9.74 12.61 5.73
N LEU A 143 9.55 12.98 4.46
CA LEU A 143 9.82 12.09 3.32
C LEU A 143 11.33 11.81 3.15
N SER A 144 12.18 12.80 3.46
CA SER A 144 13.63 12.65 3.44
C SER A 144 14.13 11.77 4.59
N ASP A 145 13.53 11.91 5.77
CA ASP A 145 13.91 11.18 6.99
C ASP A 145 13.34 9.76 7.04
N SER A 146 12.18 9.52 6.42
CA SER A 146 11.57 8.18 6.28
C SER A 146 12.34 7.25 5.32
N GLY A 147 13.53 7.64 4.87
CA GLY A 147 14.38 6.76 4.09
C GLY A 147 13.72 6.33 2.77
N VAL A 148 12.98 7.23 2.10
CA VAL A 148 12.79 7.14 0.64
C VAL A 148 14.13 7.49 -0.01
N ASN A 149 15.17 6.76 0.38
CA ASN A 149 16.42 6.69 -0.31
C ASN A 149 16.04 5.97 -1.61
N MET A 150 16.00 6.77 -2.67
CA MET A 150 15.83 6.33 -4.04
C MET A 150 16.99 5.49 -4.61
N PRO A 151 18.06 5.00 -3.92
CA PRO A 151 18.99 4.06 -4.52
C PRO A 151 18.31 2.77 -4.93
N GLN A 152 17.50 2.13 -4.07
CA GLN A 152 16.89 0.84 -4.41
C GLN A 152 15.92 0.94 -5.59
N ILE A 153 15.07 1.97 -5.62
CA ILE A 153 14.12 2.17 -6.73
C ILE A 153 14.87 2.53 -8.02
N SER A 154 15.95 3.33 -7.94
CA SER A 154 16.80 3.61 -9.11
C SER A 154 17.53 2.37 -9.60
N GLU A 155 17.98 1.50 -8.69
CA GLU A 155 18.68 0.25 -9.00
C GLU A 155 17.73 -0.78 -9.61
N GLU A 156 16.48 -0.85 -9.15
CA GLU A 156 15.43 -1.66 -9.77
C GLU A 156 15.00 -1.12 -11.15
N LEU A 157 14.96 0.20 -11.33
CA LEU A 157 14.73 0.80 -12.65
C LEU A 157 15.89 0.52 -13.60
N GLU A 158 17.12 0.54 -13.10
CA GLU A 158 18.32 0.28 -13.88
C GLU A 158 18.43 -1.20 -14.27
N ARG A 159 18.11 -2.13 -13.35
CA ARG A 159 17.95 -3.56 -13.63
C ARG A 159 16.88 -3.82 -14.70
N ASN A 160 15.70 -3.19 -14.57
CA ASN A 160 14.64 -3.31 -15.58
C ASN A 160 15.07 -2.77 -16.95
N LYS A 161 15.80 -1.65 -16.99
CA LYS A 161 16.34 -1.08 -18.22
C LYS A 161 17.36 -2.02 -18.88
N GLN A 162 18.17 -2.71 -18.08
CA GLN A 162 19.12 -3.71 -18.58
C GLN A 162 18.42 -4.95 -19.14
N TRP A 163 17.38 -5.47 -18.47
CA TRP A 163 16.58 -6.58 -18.98
C TRP A 163 15.91 -6.27 -20.31
N ILE A 164 15.32 -5.08 -20.47
CA ILE A 164 14.70 -4.66 -21.74
C ILE A 164 15.74 -4.57 -22.87
N LYS A 165 16.95 -4.09 -22.59
CA LYS A 165 18.05 -4.08 -23.57
C LYS A 165 18.48 -5.50 -23.98
N GLN A 166 18.55 -6.42 -23.03
CA GLN A 166 18.88 -7.82 -23.31
C GLN A 166 17.82 -8.49 -24.19
N LEU A 167 16.53 -8.29 -23.89
CA LEU A 167 15.41 -8.79 -24.70
C LEU A 167 15.46 -8.24 -26.13
N ARG A 168 15.75 -6.95 -26.31
CA ARG A 168 15.91 -6.36 -27.65
C ARG A 168 17.07 -6.99 -28.42
N LYS A 169 18.18 -7.28 -27.74
CA LYS A 169 19.38 -7.86 -28.38
C LYS A 169 19.18 -9.33 -28.75
N SER A 170 18.50 -10.11 -27.91
CA SER A 170 18.19 -11.53 -28.18
C SER A 170 17.06 -11.70 -29.20
N SER A 171 16.15 -10.73 -29.33
CA SER A 171 15.05 -10.78 -30.30
C SER A 171 15.45 -10.36 -31.72
N SER A 172 16.72 -10.01 -31.97
CA SER A 172 17.24 -9.75 -33.31
C SER A 172 17.67 -11.08 -33.94
N PRO A 173 16.86 -11.71 -34.80
CA PRO A 173 17.19 -13.01 -35.38
C PRO A 173 18.34 -12.80 -36.37
N GLN A 174 19.45 -13.53 -36.19
CA GLN A 174 20.35 -13.76 -37.31
C GLN A 174 19.56 -14.56 -38.35
N LEU A 175 19.13 -13.91 -39.42
CA LEU A 175 18.74 -14.60 -40.65
C LEU A 175 19.99 -15.29 -41.20
N PRO A 176 20.04 -16.62 -41.28
CA PRO A 176 21.10 -17.29 -42.03
C PRO A 176 20.97 -16.86 -43.49
N ALA A 177 22.05 -16.35 -44.07
CA ALA A 177 22.13 -16.11 -45.50
C ALA A 177 21.91 -17.46 -46.21
N GLU A 178 20.84 -17.52 -47.01
CA GLU A 178 20.52 -18.66 -47.87
C GLU A 178 21.67 -18.86 -48.87
N PRO A 179 22.33 -20.03 -48.91
CA PRO A 179 23.36 -20.31 -49.91
C PRO A 179 22.70 -20.69 -51.24
N SER A 180 22.95 -19.86 -52.26
CA SER A 180 22.64 -20.10 -53.68
C SER A 180 23.47 -21.21 -54.30
#